data_AF-A0A5N4CUA9-F1
#
_entry.id   AF-A0A5N4CUA9-F1
#
_cell.length_a   1.000
_cell.length_b   1.000
_cell.length_c   1.000
_cell.angle_alpha   90.00
_cell.angle_beta   90.00
_cell.angle_gamma   90.00
#
_symmetry.space_group_name_H-M   'P 1'
#
loop_
_entity.id
_entity.type
_entity.pdbx_description
1 polymer ?
#
loop_
_entity_poly.entity_id
_entity_poly.type
_entity_poly.pdbx_seq_one_letter_code
_entity_poly.pdbx_strand_id
1 'polypeptide(L)'
;MASPRTFIFLCGLMAANLVGANFSPPAVLSLSPEVIKEKLAEKLKNRDAVNTLQQLPLLSTIHNEPASGIISRLVKSVLKHITQLNITSASILQLQVQPGAKDQELIVKVPLDLVAAFNM
;
A
#
# COMPACT_ATOMS: atom_id res chain seq x y z
N MET A 1 18.22 64.46 8.02
CA MET A 1 19.16 63.49 8.61
C MET A 1 18.40 62.68 9.64
N ALA A 2 18.06 61.42 9.33
CA ALA A 2 17.28 60.57 10.23
C ALA A 2 18.14 60.24 11.46
N SER A 3 17.60 60.51 12.65
CA SER A 3 18.28 60.25 13.92
C SER A 3 18.58 58.75 14.06
N PRO A 4 19.79 58.34 14.51
CA PRO A 4 20.12 56.94 14.76
C PRO A 4 19.12 56.24 15.71
N ARG A 5 18.47 57.00 16.60
CA ARG A 5 17.47 56.48 17.53
C ARG A 5 16.19 56.01 16.84
N THR A 6 15.76 56.67 15.76
CA THR A 6 14.57 56.26 15.01
C THR A 6 14.76 54.93 14.29
N PHE A 7 15.98 54.64 13.81
CA PHE A 7 16.31 53.35 13.21
C PHE A 7 16.31 52.21 14.22
N ILE A 8 16.84 52.44 15.44
CA ILE A 8 16.84 51.43 16.51
C ILE A 8 15.42 51.11 16.97
N PHE A 9 14.56 52.13 17.10
CA PHE A 9 13.15 51.92 17.44
C PHE A 9 12.38 51.18 16.34
N LEU A 10 12.62 51.49 15.06
CA LEU A 10 12.00 50.77 13.94
C LEU A 10 12.44 49.30 13.91
N CYS A 11 13.74 49.04 14.08
CA CYS A 11 14.27 47.68 14.12
C CYS A 11 13.75 46.89 15.33
N GLY A 12 13.60 47.53 16.49
CA GLY A 12 12.99 46.92 17.68
C GLY A 12 11.52 46.57 17.48
N LEU A 13 10.74 47.46 16.84
CA LEU A 13 9.34 47.23 16.51
C LEU A 13 9.14 46.12 15.45
N MET A 14 10.01 46.05 14.43
CA MET A 14 9.96 44.98 13.43
C MET A 14 10.35 43.62 14.01
N ALA A 15 11.40 43.57 14.85
CA ALA A 15 11.81 42.34 15.52
C ALA A 15 10.72 41.82 16.48
N ALA A 16 10.04 42.71 17.22
CA ALA A 16 8.95 42.33 18.12
C ALA A 16 7.72 41.76 17.38
N ASN A 17 7.41 42.29 16.19
CA ASN A 17 6.28 41.80 15.38
C ASN A 17 6.59 40.47 14.67
N LEU A 18 7.86 40.16 14.39
CA LEU A 18 8.25 38.88 13.79
C LEU A 18 8.19 37.71 14.80
N VAL A 19 8.37 37.98 16.10
CA VAL A 19 8.30 36.95 17.15
C VAL A 19 6.88 36.42 17.37
N GLY A 20 5.85 37.20 16.98
CA GLY A 20 4.44 36.81 17.10
C GLY A 20 3.79 36.25 15.83
N ALA A 21 4.44 36.35 14.67
CA ALA A 21 3.88 35.93 13.39
C ALA A 21 4.51 34.62 12.92
N ASN A 22 3.73 33.55 13.03
CA ASN A 22 3.93 32.26 12.37
C ASN A 22 4.76 31.20 13.13
N PHE A 23 4.20 30.71 14.23
CA PHE A 23 4.42 29.34 14.68
C PHE A 23 3.08 28.65 14.93
N SER A 24 2.20 28.64 13.93
CA SER A 24 1.27 27.50 13.85
C SER A 24 2.12 26.33 13.39
N PRO A 25 2.34 25.29 14.21
CA PRO A 25 3.00 24.08 13.73
C PRO A 25 2.25 23.63 12.46
N PRO A 26 2.96 23.09 11.45
CA PRO A 26 2.31 22.52 10.28
C PRO A 26 1.16 21.64 10.79
N ALA A 27 -0.06 21.88 10.34
CA ALA A 27 -1.17 21.02 10.66
C ALA A 27 -0.87 19.67 10.02
N VAL A 28 -0.19 18.79 10.75
CA VAL A 28 0.09 17.44 10.31
C VAL A 28 -1.25 16.74 10.38
N LEU A 29 -1.81 16.45 9.20
CA LEU A 29 -3.00 15.64 9.08
C LEU A 29 -2.63 14.23 9.55
N SER A 30 -2.81 13.96 10.85
CA SER A 30 -2.61 12.64 11.42
C SER A 30 -3.80 11.78 11.02
N LEU A 31 -3.70 11.16 9.84
CA LEU A 31 -4.64 10.15 9.40
C LEU A 31 -4.46 8.93 10.30
N SER A 32 -5.46 8.68 11.15
CA SER A 32 -5.47 7.48 11.97
C SER A 32 -5.42 6.23 11.07
N PRO A 33 -4.71 5.17 11.50
CA PRO A 33 -4.64 3.90 10.77
C PRO A 33 -6.01 3.35 10.34
N GLU A 34 -7.06 3.64 11.12
CA GLU A 34 -8.45 3.27 10.86
C GLU A 34 -8.99 3.91 9.58
N VAL A 35 -8.73 5.22 9.37
CA VAL A 35 -9.20 5.95 8.19
C VAL A 35 -8.48 5.43 6.94
N ILE A 36 -7.18 5.14 7.05
CA ILE A 36 -6.39 4.57 5.96
C ILE A 36 -6.90 3.16 5.63
N LYS A 37 -7.13 2.33 6.65
CA LYS A 37 -7.70 0.98 6.50
C LYS A 37 -9.03 1.02 5.75
N GLU A 38 -9.94 1.91 6.15
CA GLU A 38 -11.26 2.04 5.54
C GLU A 38 -11.15 2.50 4.07
N LYS A 39 -10.43 3.58 3.81
CA LYS A 39 -10.30 4.13 2.44
C LYS A 39 -9.56 3.20 1.50
N LEU A 40 -8.55 2.48 2.00
CA LEU A 40 -7.84 1.50 1.20
C LEU A 40 -8.71 0.27 0.91
N ALA A 41 -9.48 -0.23 1.88
CA ALA A 41 -10.40 -1.33 1.66
C ALA A 41 -11.47 -0.95 0.61
N GLU A 42 -12.01 0.26 0.71
CA GLU A 42 -12.96 0.81 -0.26
C GLU A 42 -12.35 0.85 -1.67
N LYS A 43 -11.10 1.32 -1.80
CA LYS A 43 -10.40 1.37 -3.09
C LYS A 43 -10.08 -0.01 -3.66
N LEU A 44 -9.71 -0.98 -2.84
CA LEU A 44 -9.47 -2.35 -3.28
C LEU A 44 -10.77 -3.00 -3.81
N LYS A 45 -11.89 -2.76 -3.13
CA LYS A 45 -13.20 -3.24 -3.57
C LYS A 45 -13.65 -2.56 -4.88
N ASN A 46 -13.47 -1.24 -4.98
CA ASN A 46 -13.89 -0.47 -6.15
C ASN A 46 -13.03 -0.69 -7.41
N ARG A 47 -11.79 -1.19 -7.25
CA ARG A 47 -10.89 -1.47 -8.38
C ARG A 47 -11.00 -2.88 -8.94
N ASP A 48 -12.02 -3.63 -8.53
CA ASP A 48 -12.25 -5.00 -9.01
C ASP A 48 -11.03 -5.92 -8.79
N ALA A 49 -10.33 -5.71 -7.68
CA ALA A 49 -9.15 -6.47 -7.31
C ALA A 49 -9.47 -7.97 -7.17
N VAL A 50 -10.69 -8.31 -6.75
CA VAL A 50 -11.18 -9.69 -6.69
C VAL A 50 -11.24 -10.33 -8.08
N ASN A 51 -11.77 -9.64 -9.09
CA ASN A 51 -11.80 -10.15 -10.46
C ASN A 51 -10.37 -10.31 -11.02
N THR A 52 -9.47 -9.39 -10.70
CA THR A 52 -8.04 -9.52 -11.07
C THR A 52 -7.43 -10.79 -10.48
N LEU A 53 -7.75 -11.08 -9.21
CA LEU A 53 -7.31 -12.32 -8.56
C LEU A 53 -7.93 -13.56 -9.23
N GLN A 54 -9.20 -13.51 -9.64
CA GLN A 54 -9.84 -14.64 -10.32
C GLN A 54 -9.27 -14.91 -11.72
N GLN A 55 -8.79 -13.88 -12.40
CA GLN A 55 -8.24 -13.96 -13.74
C GLN A 55 -6.74 -14.32 -13.79
N LEU A 56 -6.13 -14.66 -12.65
CA LEU A 56 -4.72 -15.03 -12.62
C LEU A 56 -4.46 -16.30 -13.47
N PRO A 57 -3.49 -16.27 -14.41
CA PRO A 57 -3.27 -17.36 -15.35
C PRO A 57 -2.41 -18.48 -14.74
N LEU A 58 -2.90 -19.11 -13.67
CA LEU A 58 -2.16 -20.04 -12.81
C LEU A 58 -1.46 -21.17 -13.58
N LEU A 59 -2.19 -21.84 -14.49
CA LEU A 59 -1.63 -22.97 -15.24
C LEU A 59 -0.45 -22.57 -16.11
N SER A 60 -0.58 -21.46 -16.83
CA SER A 60 0.44 -20.98 -17.75
C SER A 60 1.70 -20.53 -17.02
N THR A 61 1.53 -19.93 -15.83
CA THR A 61 2.64 -19.50 -14.98
C THR A 61 3.45 -20.70 -14.52
N ILE A 62 2.80 -21.74 -13.99
CA ILE A 62 3.50 -22.94 -13.48
C ILE A 62 4.16 -23.71 -14.64
N HIS A 63 3.53 -23.76 -15.82
CA HIS A 63 4.11 -24.42 -16.99
C HIS A 63 5.41 -23.74 -17.47
N ASN A 64 5.45 -22.41 -17.42
CA ASN A 64 6.57 -21.60 -17.89
C ASN A 64 7.66 -21.38 -16.83
N GLU A 65 7.41 -21.79 -15.60
CA GLU A 65 8.38 -21.70 -14.52
C GLU A 65 9.53 -22.69 -14.76
N PRO A 66 10.81 -22.27 -14.66
CA PRO A 66 11.94 -23.16 -14.85
C PRO A 66 12.04 -24.14 -13.69
N ALA A 67 11.32 -25.26 -13.78
CA ALA A 67 11.43 -26.37 -12.84
C ALA A 67 12.80 -27.03 -12.99
N SER A 68 13.72 -26.71 -12.08
CA SER A 68 15.07 -27.29 -12.01
C SER A 68 15.05 -28.65 -11.32
N GLY A 69 15.72 -29.65 -11.90
CA GLY A 69 15.92 -30.98 -11.28
C GLY A 69 15.03 -32.11 -11.81
N ILE A 70 15.19 -33.30 -11.24
CA ILE A 70 14.62 -34.57 -11.74
C ILE A 70 13.08 -34.62 -11.58
N ILE A 71 12.55 -33.97 -10.54
CA ILE A 71 11.12 -33.90 -10.22
C ILE A 71 10.35 -33.05 -11.25
N SER A 72 11.05 -32.16 -11.96
CA SER A 72 10.52 -31.33 -13.06
C SER A 72 9.78 -32.15 -14.12
N ARG A 73 10.31 -33.32 -14.50
CA ARG A 73 9.70 -34.17 -15.53
C ARG A 73 8.38 -34.77 -15.06
N LEU A 74 8.30 -35.15 -13.78
CA LEU A 74 7.07 -35.70 -13.20
C LEU A 74 6.00 -34.61 -13.05
N VAL A 75 6.39 -33.43 -12.54
CA VAL A 75 5.49 -32.27 -12.41
C VAL A 75 4.95 -31.85 -13.77
N LYS A 76 5.82 -31.74 -14.79
CA LYS A 76 5.39 -31.46 -16.17
C LYS A 76 4.47 -32.53 -16.73
N SER A 77 4.72 -33.81 -16.42
CA SER A 77 3.86 -34.91 -16.84
C SER A 77 2.46 -34.77 -16.23
N VAL A 78 2.35 -34.48 -14.94
CA VAL A 78 1.05 -34.28 -14.28
C VAL A 78 0.36 -33.02 -14.80
N LEU A 79 1.08 -31.89 -14.91
CA LEU A 79 0.52 -30.64 -15.43
C LEU A 79 -0.01 -30.78 -16.85
N LYS A 80 0.59 -31.64 -17.68
CA LYS A 80 0.12 -31.91 -19.04
C LYS A 80 -1.29 -32.50 -19.09
N HIS A 81 -1.71 -33.20 -18.04
CA HIS A 81 -3.06 -33.74 -17.92
C HIS A 81 -4.05 -32.69 -17.41
N ILE A 82 -3.58 -31.62 -16.76
CA ILE A 82 -4.44 -30.55 -16.27
C ILE A 82 -4.85 -29.67 -17.45
N THR A 83 -6.13 -29.74 -17.83
CA THR A 83 -6.68 -28.93 -18.93
C THR A 83 -7.01 -27.51 -18.51
N GLN A 84 -7.34 -27.32 -17.21
CA GLN A 84 -7.70 -26.02 -16.65
C GLN A 84 -7.28 -25.96 -15.18
N LEU A 85 -6.73 -24.83 -14.76
CA LEU A 85 -6.47 -24.49 -13.35
C LEU A 85 -6.80 -23.01 -13.16
N ASN A 86 -7.95 -22.75 -12.55
CA ASN A 86 -8.50 -21.41 -12.40
C ASN A 86 -8.90 -21.14 -10.94
N ILE A 87 -8.93 -19.87 -10.57
CA ILE A 87 -9.45 -19.42 -9.28
C ILE A 87 -10.97 -19.31 -9.39
N THR A 88 -11.67 -20.08 -8.57
CA THR A 88 -13.15 -20.16 -8.55
C THR A 88 -13.76 -19.21 -7.54
N SER A 89 -13.04 -18.90 -6.46
CA SER A 89 -13.44 -17.91 -5.46
C SER A 89 -12.21 -17.12 -5.03
N ALA A 90 -12.40 -15.82 -4.87
CA ALA A 90 -11.39 -14.92 -4.34
C ALA A 90 -12.07 -13.90 -3.42
N SER A 91 -11.46 -13.64 -2.28
CA SER A 91 -11.93 -12.66 -1.32
C SER A 91 -10.76 -11.92 -0.69
N ILE A 92 -10.96 -10.62 -0.46
CA ILE A 92 -10.04 -9.79 0.29
C ILE A 92 -10.61 -9.68 1.70
N LEU A 93 -9.92 -10.27 2.66
CA LEU A 93 -10.31 -10.22 4.06
C LEU A 93 -10.01 -8.85 4.67
N GLN A 94 -10.36 -8.67 5.94
CA GLN A 94 -10.21 -7.40 6.62
C GLN A 94 -8.73 -6.95 6.65
N LEU A 95 -8.46 -5.78 6.05
CA LEU A 95 -7.13 -5.18 6.02
C LEU A 95 -6.59 -4.94 7.44
N GLN A 96 -5.28 -5.11 7.60
CA GLN A 96 -4.57 -4.75 8.82
C GLN A 96 -3.59 -3.64 8.48
N VAL A 97 -3.63 -2.58 9.27
CA VAL A 97 -2.76 -1.42 9.11
C VAL A 97 -2.02 -1.24 10.43
N GLN A 98 -0.70 -1.23 10.38
CA GLN A 98 0.14 -1.07 11.56
C GLN A 98 1.24 -0.04 11.26
N PRO A 99 1.66 0.75 12.25
CA PRO A 99 2.88 1.54 12.15
C PRO A 99 4.07 0.60 11.88
N GLY A 100 4.98 1.02 11.00
CA GLY A 100 6.23 0.32 10.76
C GLY A 100 7.23 0.52 11.90
N ALA A 101 8.43 -0.07 11.75
CA ALA A 101 9.48 0.03 12.75
C ALA A 101 10.06 1.46 12.87
N LYS A 102 9.80 2.31 11.87
CA LYS A 102 10.11 3.74 11.89
C LYS A 102 8.80 4.51 11.89
N ASP A 103 8.76 5.62 12.62
CA ASP A 103 7.58 6.48 12.80
C ASP A 103 6.98 7.07 11.50
N GLN A 104 7.59 6.81 10.34
CA GLN A 104 7.16 7.26 9.02
C GLN A 104 6.72 6.12 8.08
N GLU A 105 6.73 4.88 8.55
CA GLU A 105 6.34 3.72 7.76
C GLU A 105 4.95 3.24 8.17
N LEU A 106 4.18 2.78 7.18
CA LEU A 106 2.88 2.15 7.41
C LEU A 106 2.89 0.79 6.73
N ILE A 107 2.74 -0.26 7.53
CA ILE A 107 2.63 -1.62 7.03
C ILE A 107 1.15 -1.93 6.83
N VAL A 108 0.77 -2.14 5.58
CA VAL A 108 -0.56 -2.64 5.21
C VAL A 108 -0.44 -4.13 4.88
N LYS A 109 -1.13 -4.96 5.65
CA LYS A 109 -1.33 -6.38 5.32
C LYS A 109 -2.71 -6.53 4.69
N VAL A 110 -2.74 -7.15 3.51
CA VAL A 110 -3.95 -7.46 2.75
C VAL A 110 -4.12 -8.98 2.80
N PRO A 111 -4.90 -9.53 3.74
CA PRO A 111 -5.10 -10.97 3.80
C PRO A 111 -6.06 -11.38 2.68
N LEU A 112 -5.68 -12.41 1.94
CA LEU A 112 -6.42 -12.92 0.79
C LEU A 112 -6.90 -14.34 1.10
N ASP A 113 -8.11 -14.66 0.65
CA ASP A 113 -8.66 -16.01 0.62
C ASP A 113 -8.93 -16.39 -0.84
N LEU A 114 -8.32 -17.47 -1.31
CA LEU A 114 -8.33 -17.90 -2.70
C LEU A 114 -8.63 -19.40 -2.78
N VAL A 115 -9.61 -19.77 -3.59
CA VAL A 115 -9.97 -21.17 -3.86
C VAL A 115 -9.74 -21.44 -5.34
N ALA A 116 -8.81 -22.35 -5.63
CA ALA A 116 -8.54 -22.81 -6.99
C ALA A 116 -9.15 -24.19 -7.23
N ALA A 117 -9.64 -24.40 -8.44
CA ALA A 117 -10.07 -25.71 -8.93
C ALA A 117 -9.27 -26.06 -10.19
N PHE A 118 -9.05 -27.36 -10.39
CA PHE A 118 -8.43 -27.87 -11.59
C PHE A 118 -9.25 -28.99 -12.20
N ASN A 119 -9.13 -29.13 -13.52
CA ASN A 119 -9.71 -30.22 -14.28
C ASN A 119 -8.57 -31.02 -14.91
N MET A 120 -8.72 -32.36 -14.92
CA MET A 120 -7.81 -33.31 -15.55
C MET A 120 -8.46 -33.96 -16.77
#